data_AF-A0A509EMP8-F1
#
_entry.id   AF-A0A509EMP8-F1
#
_cell.length_a   1.000
_cell.length_b   1.000
_cell.length_c   1.000
_cell.angle_alpha   90.00
_cell.angle_beta   90.00
_cell.angle_gamma   90.00
#
_symmetry.space_group_name_H-M   'P 1'
#
loop_
_entity.id
_entity.type
_entity.pdbx_description
1 polymer ?
#
loop_
_entity_poly.entity_id
_entity_poly.type
_entity_poly.pdbx_seq_one_letter_code
_entity_poly.pdbx_strand_id
1 'polypeptide(L)'
;MKQLLAARTESKRVAKAASQTTIQALDNNPLKFSPTVDDALRIMLGRPSSGFLEARRALESSFRDLKTHQVKTYGAMQNALRLLMEDLSPEGIEASDEKDRGLGGLLGSRKARLWDIYTARWDTLASPHDDGMVDAFMMFFSDCYDKSR
;
A
#
# COMPACT_ATOMS: atom_id res chain seq x y z
N MET A 1 -9.25 -1.83 20.90
CA MET A 1 -9.81 -1.10 19.73
C MET A 1 -9.01 0.15 19.37
N LYS A 2 -8.90 1.20 20.22
CA LYS A 2 -8.08 2.39 19.90
C LYS A 2 -6.65 2.05 19.47
N GLN A 3 -5.98 1.14 20.19
CA GLN A 3 -4.65 0.66 19.82
C GLN A 3 -4.60 0.01 18.44
N LEU A 4 -5.61 -0.77 18.04
CA LEU A 4 -5.69 -1.39 16.71
C LEU A 4 -5.89 -0.34 15.62
N LEU A 5 -6.68 0.70 15.89
CA LEU A 5 -6.89 1.81 14.97
C LEU A 5 -5.61 2.65 14.82
N ALA A 6 -4.88 2.88 15.91
CA ALA A 6 -3.59 3.54 15.89
C ALA A 6 -2.55 2.72 15.12
N ALA A 7 -2.48 1.40 15.37
CA ALA A 7 -1.60 0.50 14.63
C ALA A 7 -1.90 0.51 13.12
N ARG A 8 -3.17 0.50 12.71
CA ARG A 8 -3.57 0.68 11.30
C ARG A 8 -3.06 1.99 10.71
N THR A 9 -3.21 3.10 11.43
CA THR A 9 -2.75 4.42 10.95
C THR A 9 -1.23 4.42 10.76
N GLU A 10 -0.50 3.81 11.70
CA GLU A 10 0.95 3.67 11.58
C GLU A 10 1.35 2.75 10.42
N SER A 11 0.68 1.61 10.24
CA SER A 11 0.92 0.71 9.10
C SER A 11 0.66 1.41 7.76
N LYS A 12 -0.38 2.23 7.65
CA LYS A 12 -0.63 3.07 6.46
C LYS A 12 0.49 4.08 6.21
N ARG A 13 1.02 4.69 7.28
CA ARG A 13 2.11 5.67 7.21
C ARG A 13 3.39 5.02 6.69
N VAL A 14 3.74 3.85 7.23
CA VAL A 14 4.89 3.05 6.78
C VAL A 14 4.72 2.64 5.31
N ALA A 15 3.51 2.28 4.91
CA ALA A 15 3.19 1.94 3.52
C ALA A 15 3.22 3.14 2.55
N LYS A 16 3.46 4.38 3.02
CA LYS A 16 3.37 5.63 2.24
C LYS A 16 2.04 5.80 1.49
N ALA A 17 0.97 5.14 1.93
CA ALA A 17 -0.34 5.18 1.29
C ALA A 17 -0.92 6.61 1.36
N ALA A 18 -1.39 7.15 0.23
CA ALA A 18 -1.76 8.57 0.10
C ALA A 18 -3.03 8.94 0.91
N SER A 19 -3.86 7.96 1.26
CA SER A 19 -5.14 8.20 1.93
C SER A 19 -5.00 8.41 3.44
N GLN A 20 -4.91 9.68 3.86
CA GLN A 20 -5.07 10.11 5.25
C GLN A 20 -6.54 10.13 5.68
N THR A 21 -6.79 9.91 6.98
CA THR A 21 -8.13 10.00 7.56
C THR A 21 -8.34 11.42 8.06
N THR A 22 -9.08 12.24 7.32
CA THR A 22 -9.36 13.64 7.70
C THR A 22 -10.50 13.70 8.72
N ILE A 23 -10.38 14.60 9.70
CA ILE A 23 -11.48 14.96 10.62
C ILE A 23 -12.60 15.61 9.80
N GLN A 24 -13.85 15.20 10.04
CA GLN A 24 -15.03 15.74 9.35
C GLN A 24 -15.81 16.68 10.27
N ALA A 25 -16.72 17.48 9.69
CA ALA A 25 -17.54 18.41 10.47
C ALA A 25 -18.57 17.71 11.37
N LEU A 26 -19.01 16.50 10.99
CA LEU A 26 -20.01 15.67 11.68
C LEU A 26 -19.58 14.20 11.61
N ASP A 27 -20.20 13.34 12.41
CA ASP A 27 -20.01 11.88 12.39
C ASP A 27 -18.56 11.41 12.62
N ASN A 28 -17.79 12.16 13.43
CA ASN A 28 -16.45 11.74 13.82
C ASN A 28 -16.50 10.50 14.70
N ASN A 29 -15.62 9.54 14.45
CA ASN A 29 -15.52 8.36 15.28
C ASN A 29 -14.70 8.67 16.56
N PRO A 30 -15.28 8.66 17.77
CA PRO A 30 -14.56 8.99 18.99
C PRO A 30 -13.35 8.05 19.24
N LEU A 31 -13.42 6.79 18.80
CA LEU A 31 -12.31 5.85 18.94
C LEU A 31 -11.09 6.23 18.07
N LYS A 32 -11.28 7.03 17.03
CA LYS A 32 -10.20 7.51 16.15
C LYS A 32 -9.67 8.88 16.57
N PHE A 33 -10.54 9.75 17.08
CA PHE A 33 -10.25 11.18 17.24
C PHE A 33 -10.18 11.68 18.68
N SER A 34 -10.67 10.92 19.66
CA SER A 34 -10.51 11.31 21.06
C SER A 34 -9.05 11.18 21.51
N PRO A 35 -8.54 12.07 22.38
CA PRO A 35 -7.17 11.99 22.89
C PRO A 35 -6.93 10.71 23.71
N THR A 36 -7.77 10.46 24.71
CA THR A 36 -7.63 9.29 25.60
C THR A 36 -8.72 8.23 25.37
N VAL A 37 -8.59 7.07 26.02
CA VAL A 37 -9.66 6.05 26.04
C VAL A 37 -10.85 6.57 26.84
N ASP A 38 -10.59 7.22 27.98
CA ASP A 38 -11.63 7.77 28.85
C ASP A 38 -12.47 8.84 28.14
N ASP A 39 -11.84 9.71 27.35
CA ASP A 39 -12.56 10.71 26.54
C ASP A 39 -13.47 10.05 25.51
N ALA A 40 -12.99 8.99 24.84
CA ALA A 40 -13.79 8.25 23.88
C ALA A 40 -15.01 7.60 24.56
N LEU A 41 -14.82 7.01 25.74
CA LEU A 41 -15.90 6.39 26.50
C LEU A 41 -16.90 7.43 27.02
N ARG A 42 -16.44 8.60 27.48
CA ARG A 42 -17.31 9.70 27.89
C ARG A 42 -18.18 10.20 26.74
N ILE A 43 -17.62 10.30 25.53
CA ILE A 43 -18.40 10.69 24.34
C ILE A 43 -19.39 9.58 23.95
N MET A 44 -18.95 8.32 23.93
CA MET A 44 -19.78 7.19 23.49
C MET A 44 -20.92 6.85 24.45
N LEU A 45 -20.72 7.03 25.76
CA LEU A 45 -21.68 6.65 26.81
C LEU A 45 -22.37 7.87 27.44
N GLY A 46 -21.97 9.09 27.05
CA GLY A 46 -22.53 10.33 27.53
C GLY A 46 -23.79 10.76 26.77
N ARG A 47 -24.16 12.03 26.90
CA ARG A 47 -25.25 12.59 26.10
C ARG A 47 -24.85 12.63 24.62
N PRO A 48 -25.78 12.33 23.69
CA PRO A 48 -25.53 12.45 22.26
C PRO A 48 -24.94 13.82 21.89
N SER A 49 -23.88 13.79 21.09
CA SER A 49 -23.20 14.98 20.56
C SER A 49 -23.31 14.96 19.03
N SER A 50 -23.71 16.08 18.43
CA SER A 50 -23.83 16.18 16.97
C SER A 50 -22.50 16.00 16.21
N GLY A 51 -21.37 16.18 16.89
CA GLY A 51 -20.04 16.06 16.27
C GLY A 51 -19.48 14.63 16.20
N PHE A 52 -20.07 13.66 16.92
CA PHE A 52 -19.50 12.32 17.09
C PHE A 52 -20.53 11.21 16.89
N LEU A 53 -20.05 10.06 16.42
CA LEU A 53 -20.87 8.85 16.31
C LEU A 53 -21.23 8.29 17.70
N GLU A 54 -22.49 7.88 17.82
CA GLU A 54 -23.01 7.01 18.88
C GLU A 54 -22.18 5.73 19.04
N ALA A 55 -22.13 5.17 20.26
CA ALA A 55 -21.26 4.04 20.61
C ALA A 55 -21.30 2.86 19.62
N ARG A 56 -22.51 2.41 19.27
CA ARG A 56 -22.71 1.27 18.35
C ARG A 56 -22.12 1.56 16.97
N ARG A 57 -22.43 2.73 16.40
CA ARG A 57 -21.93 3.14 15.08
C ARG A 57 -20.42 3.37 15.09
N ALA A 58 -19.87 3.92 16.18
CA ALA A 58 -18.43 4.09 16.35
C ALA A 58 -17.69 2.75 16.35
N LEU A 59 -18.22 1.73 17.03
CA LEU A 59 -17.67 0.38 17.04
C LEU A 59 -17.79 -0.29 15.67
N GLU A 60 -18.99 -0.30 15.07
CA GLU A 60 -19.22 -0.89 13.74
C GLU A 60 -18.34 -0.27 12.66
N SER A 61 -18.22 1.06 12.65
CA SER A 61 -17.29 1.78 11.76
C SER A 61 -15.85 1.37 12.00
N SER A 62 -15.42 1.24 13.25
CA SER A 62 -14.04 0.86 13.60
C SER A 62 -13.71 -0.55 13.11
N PHE A 63 -14.60 -1.52 13.34
CA PHE A 63 -14.41 -2.89 12.87
C PHE A 63 -14.42 -2.98 11.35
N ARG A 64 -15.32 -2.25 10.68
CA ARG A 64 -15.37 -2.19 9.21
C ARG A 64 -14.06 -1.66 8.65
N ASP A 65 -13.55 -0.56 9.20
CA ASP A 65 -12.29 0.05 8.77
C ASP A 65 -11.09 -0.88 8.96
N LEU A 66 -11.04 -1.60 10.08
CA LEU A 66 -10.00 -2.60 10.34
C LEU A 66 -10.08 -3.75 9.33
N LYS A 67 -11.27 -4.32 9.13
CA LYS A 67 -11.49 -5.41 8.16
C LYS A 67 -11.10 -4.98 6.75
N THR A 68 -11.59 -3.82 6.30
CA THR A 68 -11.28 -3.28 4.97
C THR A 68 -9.79 -3.06 4.81
N HIS A 69 -9.11 -2.49 5.82
CA HIS A 69 -7.65 -2.32 5.76
C HIS A 69 -6.93 -3.65 5.63
N GLN A 70 -7.27 -4.66 6.43
CA GLN A 70 -6.61 -5.98 6.38
C GLN A 70 -6.77 -6.66 5.01
N VAL A 71 -7.99 -6.63 4.45
CA VAL A 71 -8.25 -7.19 3.11
C VAL A 71 -7.49 -6.43 2.03
N LYS A 72 -7.49 -5.08 2.06
CA LYS A 72 -6.76 -4.26 1.09
C LYS A 72 -5.25 -4.47 1.19
N THR A 73 -4.70 -4.53 2.40
CA THR A 73 -3.29 -4.82 2.64
C THR A 73 -2.88 -6.16 2.03
N TYR A 74 -3.66 -7.21 2.26
CA TYR A 74 -3.36 -8.53 1.69
C TYR A 74 -3.43 -8.53 0.16
N GLY A 75 -4.48 -7.95 -0.43
CA GLY A 75 -4.61 -7.86 -1.89
C GLY A 75 -3.50 -7.00 -2.53
N ALA A 76 -3.13 -5.89 -1.90
CA ALA A 76 -2.04 -5.04 -2.34
C ALA A 76 -0.69 -5.76 -2.28
N MET A 77 -0.42 -6.52 -1.22
CA MET A 77 0.78 -7.35 -1.06
C MET A 77 0.91 -8.35 -2.21
N GLN A 78 -0.17 -9.10 -2.51
CA GLN A 78 -0.17 -10.09 -3.59
C GLN A 78 0.04 -9.45 -4.97
N ASN A 79 -0.62 -8.32 -5.24
CA ASN A 79 -0.50 -7.65 -6.53
C ASN A 79 0.85 -6.97 -6.72
N ALA A 80 1.40 -6.36 -5.68
CA ALA A 80 2.72 -5.76 -5.74
C ALA A 80 3.81 -6.80 -6.00
N LEU A 81 3.73 -7.95 -5.32
CA LEU A 81 4.65 -9.07 -5.58
C LEU A 81 4.52 -9.59 -7.01
N ARG A 82 3.28 -9.74 -7.51
CA ARG A 82 3.02 -10.15 -8.89
C ARG A 82 3.66 -9.19 -9.90
N LEU A 83 3.44 -7.89 -9.76
CA LEU A 83 3.98 -6.88 -10.67
C LEU A 83 5.52 -6.88 -10.66
N LEU A 84 6.12 -6.97 -9.47
CA LEU A 84 7.57 -7.05 -9.32
C LEU A 84 8.14 -8.31 -9.99
N MET A 85 7.48 -9.45 -9.83
CA MET A 85 7.89 -10.72 -10.44
C MET A 85 7.68 -10.74 -11.96
N GLU A 86 6.59 -10.17 -12.46
CA GLU A 86 6.29 -10.08 -13.90
C GLU A 86 7.32 -9.21 -14.62
N ASP A 87 7.78 -8.11 -14.00
CA ASP A 87 8.81 -7.26 -14.61
C ASP A 87 10.18 -7.94 -14.69
N LEU A 88 10.49 -8.83 -13.75
CA LEU A 88 11.75 -9.59 -13.72
C LEU A 88 11.61 -11.02 -14.28
N SER A 89 10.45 -11.39 -14.80
CA SER A 89 10.24 -12.74 -15.31
C SER A 89 11.00 -12.96 -16.63
N PRO A 90 11.39 -14.20 -16.95
CA PRO A 90 11.98 -14.53 -18.25
C PRO A 90 11.15 -13.99 -19.42
N GLU A 91 9.82 -14.14 -19.35
CA GLU A 91 8.89 -13.65 -20.38
C GLU A 91 8.88 -12.12 -20.46
N GLY A 92 8.91 -11.41 -19.33
CA GLY A 92 8.98 -9.95 -19.30
C GLY A 92 10.29 -9.41 -19.90
N ILE A 93 11.40 -10.09 -19.61
CA ILE A 93 12.73 -9.77 -20.15
C ILE A 93 12.78 -10.06 -21.66
N GLU A 94 12.30 -11.24 -22.08
CA GLU A 94 12.26 -11.62 -23.50
C GLU A 94 11.35 -10.71 -24.33
N ALA A 95 10.17 -10.34 -23.82
CA ALA A 95 9.26 -9.41 -24.49
C ALA A 95 9.87 -8.01 -24.69
N SER A 96 10.81 -7.63 -23.84
CA SER A 96 11.51 -6.35 -23.91
C SER A 96 12.67 -6.38 -24.88
N ASP A 97 13.34 -7.54 -24.99
CA ASP A 97 14.28 -7.84 -26.07
C ASP A 97 13.61 -7.61 -27.44
N GLU A 98 12.39 -8.11 -27.66
CA GLU A 98 11.76 -8.08 -28.98
C GLU A 98 11.46 -6.67 -29.48
N LYS A 99 11.21 -5.72 -28.56
CA LYS A 99 10.95 -4.31 -28.86
C LYS A 99 12.22 -3.55 -29.27
N ASP A 100 13.39 -4.00 -28.79
CA ASP A 100 14.70 -3.39 -29.06
C ASP A 100 15.41 -3.95 -30.31
N ARG A 101 14.72 -4.79 -31.10
CA ARG A 101 15.24 -5.36 -32.36
C ARG A 101 15.32 -4.35 -33.51
N GLY A 102 15.89 -3.17 -33.26
CA GLY A 102 16.40 -2.28 -34.29
C GLY A 102 17.64 -2.86 -35.00
N LEU A 103 18.13 -2.13 -36.01
CA LEU A 103 19.15 -2.54 -37.00
C LEU A 103 20.51 -3.03 -36.44
N GLY A 104 20.73 -3.01 -35.11
CA GLY A 104 21.95 -3.51 -34.45
C GLY A 104 21.90 -4.95 -33.92
N GLY A 105 20.76 -5.65 -34.02
CA GLY A 105 20.50 -6.92 -33.33
C GLY A 105 21.21 -8.19 -33.84
N LEU A 106 22.15 -8.08 -34.79
CA LEU A 106 22.77 -9.23 -35.45
C LEU A 106 24.15 -9.62 -34.93
N LEU A 107 24.77 -8.82 -34.05
CA LEU A 107 26.12 -9.07 -33.53
C LEU A 107 26.08 -9.29 -32.02
N GLY A 108 25.92 -10.54 -31.58
CA GLY A 108 26.02 -10.92 -30.17
C GLY A 108 25.23 -12.16 -29.77
N SER A 109 25.54 -12.73 -28.61
CA SER A 109 24.73 -13.81 -28.03
C SER A 109 23.42 -13.25 -27.49
N ARG A 110 22.27 -13.77 -27.96
CA ARG A 110 20.94 -13.41 -27.42
C ARG A 110 20.90 -13.52 -25.89
N LYS A 111 21.55 -14.53 -25.33
CA LYS A 111 21.61 -14.75 -23.87
C LYS A 111 22.34 -13.62 -23.14
N ALA A 112 23.43 -13.09 -23.70
CA ALA A 112 24.18 -11.99 -23.09
C ALA A 112 23.31 -10.73 -23.02
N ARG A 113 22.61 -10.40 -24.11
CA ARG A 113 21.71 -9.25 -24.12
C ARG A 113 20.52 -9.39 -23.18
N LEU A 114 19.93 -10.59 -23.06
CA LEU A 114 18.86 -10.83 -22.08
C LEU A 114 19.36 -10.62 -20.64
N TRP A 115 20.62 -10.98 -20.35
CA TRP A 115 21.25 -10.70 -19.07
C TRP A 115 21.49 -9.19 -18.85
N ASP A 116 21.93 -8.47 -19.87
CA ASP A 116 22.09 -7.01 -19.80
C ASP A 116 20.74 -6.31 -19.55
N ILE A 117 19.65 -6.78 -20.17
CA ILE A 117 18.29 -6.27 -19.93
C ILE A 117 17.86 -6.56 -18.48
N TYR A 118 18.10 -7.78 -18.00
CA TYR A 118 17.76 -8.15 -16.62
C TYR A 118 18.48 -7.28 -15.60
N THR A 119 19.80 -7.13 -15.73
CA THR A 119 20.62 -6.31 -14.83
C THR A 119 20.22 -4.84 -14.87
N ALA A 120 19.96 -4.28 -16.05
CA ALA A 120 19.46 -2.92 -16.18
C ALA A 120 18.11 -2.70 -15.47
N ARG A 121 17.17 -3.67 -15.57
CA ARG A 121 15.88 -3.62 -14.85
C ARG A 121 16.07 -3.73 -13.35
N TRP A 122 16.89 -4.69 -12.91
CA TRP A 122 17.22 -4.84 -11.50
C TRP A 122 17.81 -3.56 -10.93
N ASP A 123 18.79 -2.95 -11.61
CA ASP A 123 19.42 -1.73 -11.16
C ASP A 123 18.46 -0.54 -11.16
N THR A 124 17.56 -0.46 -12.13
CA THR A 124 16.51 0.57 -12.18
C THR A 124 15.57 0.46 -10.97
N LEU A 125 15.26 -0.76 -10.52
CA LEU A 125 14.41 -0.99 -9.36
C LEU A 125 15.16 -0.84 -8.05
N ALA A 126 16.37 -1.38 -7.93
CA ALA A 126 17.08 -1.47 -6.66
C ALA A 126 17.98 -0.26 -6.36
N SER A 127 18.69 0.28 -7.35
CA SER A 127 19.72 1.32 -7.11
C SER A 127 19.19 2.67 -6.60
N PRO A 128 17.97 3.12 -6.96
CA PRO A 128 17.43 4.38 -6.44
C PRO A 128 17.03 4.35 -4.95
N HIS A 129 17.16 3.21 -4.28
CA HIS A 129 16.58 2.99 -2.97
C HIS A 129 17.60 2.49 -1.93
N ASP A 130 17.54 3.05 -0.73
CA ASP A 130 18.45 2.71 0.37
C ASP A 130 18.28 1.23 0.81
N ASP A 131 17.03 0.72 0.82
CA ASP A 131 16.72 -0.68 1.11
C ASP A 131 16.55 -1.54 -0.18
N GLY A 132 16.99 -1.01 -1.33
CA GLY A 132 17.00 -1.71 -2.61
C GLY A 132 15.63 -2.24 -3.06
N MET A 133 15.55 -3.54 -3.30
CA MET A 133 14.33 -4.19 -3.79
C MET A 133 13.16 -4.16 -2.81
N VAL A 134 13.43 -3.98 -1.51
CA VAL A 134 12.37 -3.85 -0.50
C VAL A 134 11.59 -2.56 -0.73
N ASP A 135 12.28 -1.46 -1.00
CA ASP A 135 11.64 -0.18 -1.30
C ASP A 135 10.94 -0.19 -2.66
N ALA A 136 11.52 -0.86 -3.67
CA ALA A 136 10.85 -1.07 -4.96
C ALA A 136 9.52 -1.81 -4.79
N PHE A 137 9.52 -2.88 -3.98
CA PHE A 137 8.29 -3.59 -3.60
C PHE A 137 7.30 -2.64 -2.89
N MET A 138 7.76 -1.84 -1.94
CA MET A 138 6.91 -0.92 -1.18
C MET A 138 6.27 0.16 -2.07
N MET A 139 6.94 0.58 -3.15
CA MET A 139 6.37 1.46 -4.17
C MET A 139 5.17 0.79 -4.87
N PHE A 140 5.34 -0.44 -5.38
CA PHE A 140 4.23 -1.19 -5.99
C PHE A 140 3.10 -1.48 -4.99
N PHE A 141 3.46 -1.79 -3.74
CA PHE A 141 2.50 -2.00 -2.66
C PHE A 141 1.61 -0.79 -2.43
N SER A 142 2.20 0.40 -2.26
CA SER A 142 1.46 1.64 -2.04
C SER A 142 0.48 1.91 -3.20
N ASP A 143 0.95 1.74 -4.43
CA ASP A 143 0.16 1.89 -5.64
C ASP A 143 -1.05 0.95 -5.68
N CYS A 144 -0.84 -0.35 -5.41
CA CYS A 144 -1.91 -1.33 -5.39
C CYS A 144 -2.89 -1.10 -4.22
N TYR A 145 -2.37 -0.66 -3.08
CA TYR A 145 -3.18 -0.36 -1.89
C TYR A 145 -4.13 0.82 -2.13
N ASP A 146 -3.68 1.87 -2.84
CA ASP A 146 -4.51 3.03 -3.13
C ASP A 146 -5.51 2.79 -4.28
N LYS A 147 -5.15 1.96 -5.27
CA LYS A 147 -6.02 1.62 -6.42
C LYS A 147 -7.18 0.67 -6.10
N SER A 148 -7.10 -0.10 -5.01
CA SER A 148 -8.11 -1.11 -4.65
C SER A 148 -9.38 -0.49 -4.04
N ARG A 149 -9.94 0.55 -4.68
CA ARG A 149 -11.01 1.40 -4.14
C ARG A 149 -12.32 0.63 -3.92
#